data_AF-A0A966IU47-F1
#
_entry.id   AF-A0A966IU47-F1
#
_cell.length_a   1.000
_cell.length_b   1.000
_cell.length_c   1.000
_cell.angle_alpha   90.00
_cell.angle_beta   90.00
_cell.angle_gamma   90.00
#
_symmetry.space_group_name_H-M   'P 1'
#
loop_
_entity.id
_entity.type
_entity.pdbx_description
1 polymer ?
#
loop_
_entity_poly.entity_id
_entity_poly.type
_entity_poly.pdbx_seq_one_letter_code
_entity_poly.pdbx_strand_id
1 'polypeptide(L)'
;PKHYSPKTPVIVNREAQAGDGLLALASVSTPVGVKRLASPSNIDEYAHDLYRAFRLGDALKVARIVVIAPEGEGLASAIRDRINRASHQNL
;
A
#
# COMPACT_ATOMS: atom_id res chain seq x y z
N PRO A 1 -19.53 7.21 -4.45
CA PRO A 1 -18.33 6.38 -4.72
C PRO A 1 -18.12 5.37 -3.58
N LYS A 2 -18.13 4.08 -3.89
CA LYS A 2 -17.92 3.02 -2.90
C LYS A 2 -16.45 3.10 -2.44
N HIS A 3 -16.22 3.52 -1.19
CA HIS A 3 -14.88 3.49 -0.61
C HIS A 3 -14.46 2.03 -0.53
N TYR A 4 -13.36 1.68 -1.21
CA TYR A 4 -12.85 0.32 -1.19
C TYR A 4 -12.07 0.11 0.11
N SER A 5 -12.56 -0.81 0.92
CA SER A 5 -11.88 -1.33 2.10
C SER A 5 -11.23 -2.66 1.74
N PRO A 6 -9.88 -2.76 1.78
CA PRO A 6 -9.20 -4.03 1.50
C PRO A 6 -9.59 -5.10 2.52
N LYS A 7 -9.68 -6.36 2.07
CA LYS A 7 -9.97 -7.49 2.97
C LYS A 7 -8.71 -8.02 3.64
N THR A 8 -7.59 -8.00 2.93
CA THR A 8 -6.28 -8.35 3.45
C THR A 8 -5.81 -7.27 4.43
N PRO A 9 -5.24 -7.64 5.59
CA PRO A 9 -4.72 -6.67 6.57
C PRO A 9 -3.73 -5.69 5.95
N VAL A 10 -3.89 -4.40 6.24
CA VAL A 10 -2.98 -3.35 5.79
C VAL A 10 -2.07 -2.93 6.93
N ILE A 11 -0.76 -3.05 6.72
CA ILE A 11 0.28 -2.68 7.68
C ILE A 11 1.08 -1.51 7.13
N VAL A 12 1.27 -0.45 7.92
CA VAL A 12 1.89 0.80 7.47
C VAL A 12 3.29 0.94 8.07
N ASN A 13 4.27 1.33 7.24
CA ASN A 13 5.64 1.64 7.63
C ASN A 13 6.33 0.53 8.44
N ARG A 14 6.14 -0.71 8.01
CA ARG A 14 6.85 -1.89 8.51
C ARG A 14 7.62 -2.57 7.38
N GLU A 15 8.60 -3.38 7.75
CA GLU A 15 9.32 -4.21 6.78
C GLU A 15 8.40 -5.29 6.21
N ALA A 16 8.39 -5.44 4.89
CA ALA A 16 7.64 -6.48 4.21
C ALA A 16 8.40 -7.81 4.27
N GLN A 17 7.68 -8.88 4.55
CA GLN A 17 8.21 -10.24 4.68
C GLN A 17 7.74 -11.12 3.52
N ALA A 18 8.45 -12.22 3.26
CA ALA A 18 8.06 -13.15 2.22
C ALA A 18 6.59 -13.58 2.35
N GLY A 19 5.83 -13.50 1.25
CA GLY A 19 4.38 -13.74 1.23
C GLY A 19 3.51 -12.48 1.38
N ASP A 20 4.07 -11.35 1.82
CA ASP A 20 3.38 -10.05 1.81
C ASP A 20 3.30 -9.46 0.40
N GLY A 21 2.37 -8.52 0.25
CA GLY A 21 2.34 -7.58 -0.86
C GLY A 21 2.89 -6.21 -0.44
N LEU A 22 3.68 -5.55 -1.29
CA LEU A 22 4.31 -4.26 -1.00
C LEU A 22 3.83 -3.16 -1.95
N LEU A 23 3.31 -2.08 -1.38
CA LEU A 23 3.12 -0.78 -2.04
C LEU A 23 4.16 0.20 -1.47
N ALA A 24 5.06 0.69 -2.31
CA ALA A 24 6.08 1.66 -1.93
C ALA A 24 6.57 2.41 -3.17
N LEU A 25 7.17 3.60 -3.00
CA LEU A 25 7.82 4.32 -4.10
C LEU A 25 8.88 3.44 -4.79
N ALA A 26 9.13 3.68 -6.07
CA ALA A 26 10.07 2.92 -6.89
C ALA A 26 11.50 2.87 -6.31
N SER A 27 11.89 3.89 -5.54
CA SER A 27 13.17 3.96 -4.83
C SER A 27 13.32 2.92 -3.71
N VAL A 28 12.21 2.37 -3.20
CA VAL A 28 12.22 1.34 -2.17
C VAL A 28 12.34 -0.04 -2.82
N SER A 29 13.41 -0.77 -2.52
CA SER A 29 13.61 -2.13 -3.04
C SER A 29 12.54 -3.10 -2.54
N THR A 30 12.18 -4.11 -3.36
CA THR A 30 11.30 -5.21 -2.93
C THR A 30 12.15 -6.28 -2.25
N PRO A 31 11.87 -6.65 -0.99
CA PRO A 31 12.54 -7.79 -0.35
C PRO A 31 12.24 -9.10 -1.08
N VAL A 32 13.14 -10.08 -0.95
CA VAL A 32 12.97 -11.40 -1.58
C VAL A 32 11.69 -12.07 -1.07
N GLY A 33 10.91 -12.66 -1.98
CA GLY A 33 9.66 -13.36 -1.64
C GLY A 33 8.45 -12.44 -1.38
N VAL A 34 8.63 -11.11 -1.44
CA VAL A 34 7.54 -10.13 -1.37
C VAL A 34 6.97 -9.88 -2.76
N LYS A 35 5.63 -9.80 -2.88
CA LYS A 35 4.98 -9.41 -4.13
C LYS A 35 4.91 -7.89 -4.24
N ARG A 36 5.57 -7.28 -5.24
CA ARG A 36 5.36 -5.84 -5.52
C ARG A 36 3.94 -5.62 -6.03
N LEU A 37 3.15 -4.82 -5.32
CA LEU A 37 1.77 -4.47 -5.69
C LEU A 37 1.69 -3.20 -6.53
N ALA A 38 2.53 -2.20 -6.23
CA ALA A 38 2.84 -1.10 -7.13
C ALA A 38 4.17 -0.44 -6.73
N SER A 39 4.80 0.22 -7.69
CA SER A 39 6.06 0.96 -7.54
C SER A 39 5.96 2.35 -8.15
N PRO A 40 5.08 3.23 -7.62
CA PRO A 40 4.92 4.58 -8.14
C PRO A 40 6.24 5.36 -8.11
N SER A 41 6.48 6.15 -9.16
CA SER A 41 7.69 6.96 -9.30
C SER A 41 7.59 8.29 -8.55
N ASN A 42 6.37 8.74 -8.25
CA ASN A 42 6.07 10.03 -7.63
C ASN A 42 4.74 9.96 -6.85
N ILE A 43 4.38 11.07 -6.19
CA ILE A 43 3.20 11.17 -5.31
C ILE A 43 1.88 11.05 -6.09
N ASP A 44 1.80 11.59 -7.31
CA ASP A 44 0.60 11.52 -8.15
C ASP A 44 0.31 10.09 -8.59
N GLU A 45 1.33 9.37 -9.07
CA GLU A 45 1.24 7.94 -9.38
C GLU A 45 0.86 7.14 -8.13
N TYR A 46 1.41 7.49 -6.97
CA TYR A 46 1.07 6.83 -5.71
C TYR A 46 -0.43 6.96 -5.42
N ALA A 47 -1.01 8.15 -5.58
CA ALA A 47 -2.44 8.36 -5.40
C ALA A 47 -3.30 7.51 -6.35
N HIS A 48 -2.86 7.38 -7.60
CA HIS A 48 -3.53 6.57 -8.62
C HIS A 48 -3.48 5.08 -8.30
N ASP A 49 -2.31 4.59 -7.88
CA ASP A 49 -2.02 3.18 -7.69
C ASP A 49 -2.52 2.63 -6.36
N LEU A 50 -2.68 3.47 -5.32
CA LEU A 50 -3.05 3.03 -3.97
C LEU A 50 -4.22 2.02 -3.94
N TYR A 51 -5.35 2.37 -4.55
CA TYR A 51 -6.52 1.50 -4.54
C TYR A 51 -6.40 0.31 -5.51
N ARG A 52 -5.58 0.43 -6.57
CA ARG A 52 -5.28 -0.68 -7.47
C ARG A 52 -4.43 -1.72 -6.75
N ALA A 53 -3.42 -1.29 -6.01
CA ALA A 53 -2.56 -2.13 -5.18
C ALA A 53 -3.38 -2.86 -4.09
N PHE A 54 -4.33 -2.19 -3.45
CA PHE A 54 -5.23 -2.84 -2.47
C PHE A 54 -6.07 -3.96 -3.09
N ARG A 55 -6.73 -3.70 -4.22
CA ARG A 55 -7.50 -4.71 -4.95
C ARG A 55 -6.61 -5.87 -5.42
N LEU A 56 -5.40 -5.56 -5.87
CA LEU A 56 -4.45 -6.57 -6.31
C LEU A 56 -3.98 -7.44 -5.14
N GLY A 57 -3.67 -6.85 -3.99
CA GLY A 57 -3.30 -7.60 -2.77
C GLY A 57 -4.39 -8.59 -2.36
N ASP A 58 -5.65 -8.15 -2.37
CA ASP A 58 -6.80 -9.02 -2.10
C ASP A 58 -6.95 -10.14 -3.13
N ALA A 59 -6.82 -9.81 -4.42
CA ALA A 59 -6.91 -10.80 -5.51
C ALA A 59 -5.79 -11.85 -5.44
N LEU A 60 -4.58 -11.42 -5.08
CA LEU A 60 -3.41 -12.28 -4.93
C LEU A 60 -3.37 -13.04 -3.60
N LYS A 61 -4.31 -12.74 -2.68
CA LYS A 61 -4.39 -13.32 -1.33
C LYS A 61 -3.04 -13.27 -0.60
N VAL A 62 -2.35 -12.14 -0.68
CA VAL A 62 -1.11 -11.94 0.09
C VAL A 62 -1.41 -11.99 1.59
N ALA A 63 -0.41 -12.36 2.40
CA ALA A 63 -0.59 -12.48 3.84
C ALA A 63 -0.99 -11.14 4.46
N ARG A 64 -0.28 -10.07 4.08
CA ARG A 64 -0.55 -8.68 4.47
C ARG A 64 -0.22 -7.77 3.30
N ILE A 65 -0.88 -6.63 3.25
CA ILE A 65 -0.50 -5.52 2.37
C ILE A 65 0.33 -4.56 3.20
N VAL A 66 1.63 -4.55 2.96
CA VAL A 66 2.57 -3.62 3.59
C VAL A 66 2.69 -2.37 2.72
N VAL A 67 2.46 -1.22 3.33
CA VAL A 67 2.50 0.08 2.67
C VAL A 67 3.60 0.93 3.28
N ILE A 68 4.57 1.36 2.48
CA ILE A 68 5.55 2.38 2.87
C ILE A 68 5.00 3.72 2.43
N ALA A 69 4.43 4.44 3.37
CA ALA A 69 3.71 5.67 3.09
C ALA A 69 4.65 6.75 2.52
N PRO A 70 4.20 7.54 1.54
CA PRO A 70 5.02 8.62 1.01
C PRO A 70 5.17 9.73 2.04
N GLU A 71 6.34 10.35 2.06
CA GLU A 71 6.64 11.53 2.86
C GLU A 71 6.26 12.82 2.13
N GLY A 72 6.19 13.93 2.88
CA GLY A 72 5.87 15.25 2.36
C GLY A 72 4.47 15.77 2.69
N GLU A 73 4.17 16.96 2.20
CA GLU A 73 2.94 17.70 2.47
C GLU A 73 1.91 17.59 1.33
N GLY A 74 0.77 18.27 1.47
CA GLY A 74 -0.27 18.36 0.43
C GLY A 74 -0.84 17.00 0.04
N LEU A 75 -0.58 16.55 -1.20
CA LEU A 75 -1.11 15.29 -1.68
C LEU A 75 -0.55 14.09 -0.88
N ALA A 76 0.70 14.14 -0.44
CA ALA A 76 1.31 13.06 0.34
C ALA A 76 0.64 12.89 1.72
N SER A 77 0.26 13.99 2.39
CA SER A 77 -0.51 13.90 3.65
C SER A 77 -1.92 13.35 3.42
N ALA A 78 -2.60 13.78 2.35
CA ALA A 78 -3.92 13.25 2.00
C ALA A 78 -3.90 11.74 1.65
N ILE A 79 -2.81 11.26 1.05
CA ILE A 79 -2.59 9.83 0.82
C ILE A 79 -2.39 9.09 2.14
N ARG A 80 -1.57 9.62 3.06
CA ARG A 80 -1.37 9.05 4.40
C ARG A 80 -2.69 8.88 5.16
N ASP A 81 -3.58 9.87 5.10
CA ASP A 81 -4.91 9.79 5.70
C ASP A 81 -5.78 8.67 5.10
N ARG A 82 -5.65 8.41 3.80
CA ARG A 82 -6.37 7.30 3.14
C ARG A 82 -5.79 5.95 3.56
N ILE A 83 -4.45 5.85 3.66
CA ILE A 83 -3.76 4.64 4.12
C ILE A 83 -4.17 4.30 5.55
N ASN A 84 -4.13 5.28 6.46
CA ASN A 84 -4.48 5.08 7.87
C ASN A 84 -5.93 4.61 8.03
N ARG A 85 -6.88 5.19 7.28
CA ARG A 85 -8.27 4.72 7.28
C ARG A 85 -8.42 3.27 6.80
N ALA A 86 -7.61 2.84 5.84
CA ALA A 86 -7.62 1.46 5.36
C ALA A 86 -6.99 0.49 6.38
N SER A 87 -5.96 0.90 7.12
CA SER A 87 -5.33 0.06 8.14
C SER A 87 -6.17 -0.13 9.40
N HIS A 88 -6.98 0.87 9.78
CA HIS A 88 -7.85 0.78 10.96
C HIS A 88 -9.05 -0.15 10.80
N GLN A 89 -9.40 -0.57 9.58
CA GLN A 89 -10.57 -1.40 9.33
C GLN A 89 -10.31 -2.91 9.46
N ASN A 90 -9.04 -3.32 9.61
CA ASN A 90 -8.62 -4.72 9.57
C ASN A 90 -7.91 -5.18 10.86
N LEU A 91 -8.07 -4.44 11.96
CA LEU A 91 -7.63 -4.81 13.31
C LEU A 91 -8.83 -5.23 14.17
#